data_AF-A0A0G0D9T9-F1
#
_entry.id   AF-A0A0G0D9T9-F1
#
_cell.length_a   1.000
_cell.length_b   1.000
_cell.length_c   1.000
_cell.angle_alpha   90.00
_cell.angle_beta   90.00
_cell.angle_gamma   90.00
#
_symmetry.space_group_name_H-M   'P 1'
#
loop_
_entity.id
_entity.type
_entity.pdbx_description
1 polymer ?
#
loop_
_entity_poly.entity_id
_entity_poly.type
_entity_poly.pdbx_seq_one_letter_code
_entity_poly.pdbx_strand_id
1 'polypeptide(L)'
;MKILLNILGIVLYFILKYINRTDQTTKLSPIFWIKDNWPESLAIVMFDLVLMILLMAGGITIDLNKYLPALPDGVAFVGDLAICFFIGIFLSSGIYELFKAKQKKIQAP
;
A
#
# COMPACT_ATOMS: atom_id res chain seq x y z
N MET A 1 15.77 3.85 0.16
CA MET A 1 15.40 2.43 -0.08
C MET A 1 14.05 2.06 0.53
N LYS A 2 13.85 2.28 1.84
CA LYS A 2 12.59 2.03 2.55
C LYS A 2 11.35 2.65 1.88
N ILE A 3 11.46 3.93 1.50
CA ILE A 3 10.43 4.67 0.77
C ILE A 3 10.12 4.01 -0.59
N LEU A 4 11.14 3.68 -1.38
CA LEU A 4 10.95 3.04 -2.70
C LEU A 4 10.25 1.69 -2.58
N LEU A 5 10.61 0.89 -1.58
CA LEU A 5 9.95 -0.40 -1.32
C LEU A 5 8.50 -0.22 -0.88
N ASN A 6 8.19 0.81 -0.10
CA ASN A 6 6.82 1.11 0.24
C ASN A 6 5.98 1.43 -1.00
N ILE A 7 6.47 2.33 -1.87
CA ILE A 7 5.84 2.63 -3.17
C ILE A 7 5.67 1.36 -4.01
N LEU A 8 6.70 0.50 -4.08
CA LEU A 8 6.62 -0.76 -4.83
C LEU A 8 5.54 -1.71 -4.28
N GLY A 9 5.35 -1.74 -2.96
CA GLY A 9 4.26 -2.50 -2.33
C GLY A 9 2.88 -1.98 -2.74
N ILE A 10 2.71 -0.65 -2.77
CA ILE A 10 1.48 0.01 -3.24
C ILE A 10 1.22 -0.29 -4.71
N VAL A 11 2.24 -0.15 -5.56
CA VAL A 11 2.15 -0.46 -6.99
C VAL A 11 1.79 -1.93 -7.20
N LEU A 12 2.43 -2.85 -6.48
CA LEU A 12 2.11 -4.28 -6.57
C LEU A 12 0.66 -4.55 -6.17
N TYR A 13 0.17 -3.91 -5.10
CA TYR A 13 -1.23 -4.01 -4.70
C TYR A 13 -2.17 -3.61 -5.85
N PHE A 14 -1.92 -2.47 -6.49
CA PHE A 14 -2.72 -2.00 -7.62
C PHE A 14 -2.64 -2.94 -8.82
N ILE A 15 -1.46 -3.48 -9.15
CA ILE A 15 -1.29 -4.46 -10.22
C ILE A 15 -2.10 -5.72 -9.94
N LEU A 16 -1.99 -6.28 -8.73
CA LEU A 16 -2.72 -7.49 -8.34
C LEU A 16 -4.24 -7.25 -8.37
N LYS A 17 -4.71 -6.08 -7.94
CA LYS A 17 -6.13 -5.72 -7.99
C LYS A 17 -6.62 -5.52 -9.42
N TYR A 18 -5.80 -4.92 -10.28
CA TYR A 18 -6.09 -4.70 -11.69
C TYR A 18 -6.23 -6.02 -12.46
N ILE A 19 -5.36 -6.99 -12.17
CA ILE A 19 -5.40 -8.35 -12.74
C ILE A 19 -6.62 -9.12 -12.22
N ASN A 20 -6.89 -9.05 -10.91
CA ASN A 20 -7.97 -9.81 -10.25
C ASN A 20 -9.34 -9.08 -10.26
N ARG A 21 -9.59 -8.19 -11.23
CA ARG A 21 -10.87 -7.47 -11.29
C ARG A 21 -12.03 -8.42 -11.58
N THR A 22 -13.15 -8.21 -10.88
CA THR A 22 -14.36 -9.04 -11.02
C THR A 22 -15.06 -8.82 -12.36
N ASP A 23 -15.01 -7.60 -12.90
CA ASP A 23 -15.55 -7.29 -14.22
C ASP A 23 -14.45 -7.39 -15.29
N GLN A 24 -14.48 -8.49 -16.05
CA GLN A 24 -13.60 -8.72 -17.19
C GLN A 24 -14.27 -8.39 -18.53
N THR A 25 -15.51 -7.90 -18.53
CA THR A 25 -16.30 -7.65 -19.76
C THR A 25 -15.77 -6.43 -20.54
N THR A 26 -15.18 -5.46 -19.85
CA THR A 26 -14.51 -4.31 -20.44
C THR A 26 -13.05 -4.63 -20.78
N LYS A 27 -12.62 -4.20 -21.99
CA LYS A 27 -11.22 -4.32 -22.43
C LYS A 27 -10.28 -3.76 -21.37
N LEU A 28 -9.19 -4.50 -21.13
CA LEU A 28 -8.16 -4.22 -20.14
C LEU A 28 -7.52 -2.85 -20.41
N SER A 29 -8.00 -1.80 -19.74
CA SER A 29 -7.47 -0.44 -19.88
C SER A 29 -7.16 0.16 -18.50
N PRO A 30 -5.89 0.52 -18.22
CA PRO A 30 -5.48 1.11 -16.95
C PRO A 30 -6.22 2.42 -16.64
N ILE A 31 -6.54 3.19 -17.69
CA ILE A 31 -7.24 4.49 -17.56
C ILE A 31 -8.67 4.29 -17.02
N PHE A 32 -9.38 3.27 -17.52
CA PHE A 32 -10.73 2.95 -17.03
C PHE A 32 -10.72 2.47 -15.59
N TRP A 33 -9.73 1.65 -15.23
CA TRP A 33 -9.62 1.16 -13.86
C TRP A 33 -9.35 2.28 -12.84
N ILE A 34 -8.43 3.20 -13.18
CA ILE A 34 -8.15 4.38 -12.34
C ILE A 34 -9.39 5.26 -12.25
N LYS A 35 -10.15 5.44 -13.33
CA LYS A 35 -11.38 6.24 -13.31
C LYS A 35 -12.46 5.65 -12.39
N ASP A 36 -12.63 4.33 -12.39
CA ASP A 36 -13.61 3.65 -11.53
C ASP A 36 -13.19 3.60 -10.06
N ASN A 37 -11.88 3.56 -9.78
CA ASN A 37 -11.34 3.46 -8.42
C ASN A 37 -10.57 4.73 -8.02
N TRP A 38 -10.91 5.88 -8.61
CA TRP A 38 -10.16 7.12 -8.41
C TRP A 38 -10.19 7.62 -6.95
N PRO A 39 -11.32 7.52 -6.20
CA PRO A 39 -11.36 7.96 -4.81
C PRO A 39 -10.48 7.10 -3.91
N GLU A 40 -10.49 5.78 -4.11
CA GLU A 40 -9.64 4.83 -3.38
C GLU A 40 -8.17 5.07 -3.71
N SER A 41 -7.86 5.24 -5.00
CA SER A 41 -6.50 5.47 -5.46
C SER A 41 -5.94 6.77 -4.91
N LEU A 42 -6.73 7.85 -4.90
CA LEU A 42 -6.35 9.13 -4.32
C LEU A 42 -6.12 9.02 -2.81
N ALA A 43 -7.03 8.35 -2.08
CA ALA A 43 -6.88 8.16 -0.64
C ALA A 43 -5.60 7.39 -0.29
N ILE A 44 -5.29 6.31 -1.02
CA ILE A 44 -4.07 5.52 -0.85
C ILE A 44 -2.83 6.40 -1.08
N VAL A 45 -2.80 7.18 -2.16
CA VAL A 45 -1.68 8.09 -2.46
C VAL A 45 -1.53 9.16 -1.38
N MET A 46 -2.62 9.76 -0.89
CA MET A 46 -2.53 10.77 0.18
C MET A 46 -2.01 10.18 1.49
N PHE A 47 -2.46 8.98 1.87
CA PHE A 47 -1.94 8.29 3.05
C PHE A 47 -0.46 7.92 2.89
N ASP A 48 -0.06 7.48 1.71
CA ASP A 48 1.33 7.18 1.39
C ASP A 48 2.21 8.43 1.54
N LEU A 49 1.80 9.56 0.97
CA LEU A 49 2.51 10.84 1.12
C LEU A 49 2.69 11.23 2.60
N VAL A 50 1.66 11.07 3.43
CA VAL A 50 1.76 11.33 4.87
C VAL A 50 2.78 10.41 5.53
N LEU A 51 2.77 9.12 5.21
CA LEU A 51 3.72 8.15 5.77
C LEU A 51 5.15 8.40 5.32
N MET A 52 5.36 8.77 4.06
CA MET A 52 6.67 9.16 3.55
C MET A 52 7.20 10.38 4.29
N ILE A 53 6.36 11.40 4.51
CA ILE A 53 6.73 12.60 5.28
C ILE A 53 7.11 12.20 6.72
N LEU A 54 6.32 11.35 7.38
CA LEU A 54 6.61 10.88 8.73
C LEU A 54 7.90 10.04 8.81
N LEU A 55 8.17 9.20 7.81
CA LEU A 55 9.42 8.43 7.71
C LEU A 55 10.63 9.34 7.50
N MET A 56 10.52 10.36 6.65
CA MET A 56 11.61 11.31 6.39
C MET A 56 11.87 12.25 7.57
N ALA A 57 10.81 12.67 8.28
CA ALA A 57 10.92 13.49 9.47
C ALA A 57 11.43 12.71 10.71
N GLY A 58 11.66 11.40 10.58
CA GLY A 58 12.07 10.54 11.69
C GLY A 58 10.97 10.25 12.70
N GLY A 59 9.72 10.64 12.41
CA GLY A 59 8.56 10.35 13.26
C GLY A 59 8.20 8.87 13.28
N ILE A 60 8.58 8.12 12.23
CA ILE A 60 8.48 6.66 12.17
C ILE A 60 9.87 6.09 11.90
N THR A 61 10.35 5.24 12.80
CA THR A 61 11.61 4.52 12.64
C THR A 61 11.35 3.02 12.67
N ILE A 62 11.69 2.36 11.55
CA ILE A 62 11.70 0.90 11.44
C ILE A 62 13.16 0.51 11.54
N ASP A 63 13.54 -0.13 12.64
CA ASP A 63 14.91 -0.60 12.89
C ASP A 63 14.87 -1.91 13.66
N LEU A 64 14.92 -3.02 12.93
CA LEU A 64 14.91 -4.36 13.50
C LEU A 64 16.10 -4.63 14.39
N ASN A 65 17.24 -3.96 14.21
CA ASN A 65 18.38 -4.15 15.12
C ASN A 65 18.06 -3.64 16.52
N LYS A 66 17.25 -2.57 16.62
CA LYS A 66 16.78 -2.05 17.90
C LYS A 66 15.78 -3.01 18.58
N TYR A 67 14.93 -3.68 17.81
CA TYR A 67 13.87 -4.54 18.36
C TYR A 67 14.30 -6.00 18.53
N LEU A 68 15.25 -6.47 17.73
CA LEU A 68 15.76 -7.85 17.69
C LEU A 68 17.29 -7.82 17.51
N PRO A 69 18.04 -7.41 18.55
CA PRO A 69 19.49 -7.20 18.47
C PRO A 69 20.30 -8.51 18.28
N ALA A 70 19.66 -9.67 18.44
CA ALA A 70 20.28 -10.97 18.22
C ALA A 70 20.29 -11.41 16.74
N LEU A 71 19.66 -10.65 15.84
CA LEU A 71 19.65 -10.95 14.41
C LEU A 71 20.99 -10.55 13.77
N PRO A 72 21.53 -11.35 12.82
CA PRO A 72 22.63 -10.91 11.99
C PRO A 72 22.26 -9.64 11.21
N ASP A 73 23.19 -8.68 11.09
CA ASP A 73 22.95 -7.37 10.46
C ASP A 73 22.33 -7.48 9.06
N GLY A 74 22.77 -8.46 8.26
CA GLY A 74 22.21 -8.71 6.92
C GLY A 74 20.74 -9.13 6.96
N VAL A 75 20.34 -9.93 7.96
CA VAL A 75 18.95 -10.37 8.13
C VAL A 75 18.09 -9.23 8.64
N ALA A 76 18.58 -8.44 9.60
CA ALA A 76 17.87 -7.27 10.11
C ALA A 76 17.68 -6.21 9.01
N PHE A 77 18.71 -5.95 8.19
CA PHE A 77 18.62 -5.04 7.05
C PHE A 77 17.58 -5.48 6.02
N VAL A 78 17.58 -6.75 5.62
CA VAL A 78 16.58 -7.28 4.68
C VAL A 78 15.18 -7.27 5.30
N GLY A 79 15.06 -7.59 6.59
CA GLY A 79 13.81 -7.57 7.34
C GLY A 79 13.20 -6.17 7.41
N ASP A 80 14.01 -5.16 7.72
CA ASP A 80 13.61 -3.74 7.69
C ASP A 80 13.02 -3.34 6.35
N LEU A 81 13.69 -3.72 5.26
CA LEU A 81 13.26 -3.43 3.90
C LEU A 81 11.96 -4.17 3.55
N ALA A 82 11.84 -5.44 3.93
CA ALA A 82 10.64 -6.23 3.72
C ALA A 82 9.43 -5.66 4.47
N ILE A 83 9.61 -5.20 5.71
CA ILE A 83 8.54 -4.56 6.48
C ILE A 83 8.05 -3.29 5.78
N CYS A 84 8.95 -2.44 5.28
CA CYS A 84 8.55 -1.25 4.53
C CYS A 84 7.72 -1.58 3.29
N PHE A 85 8.09 -2.64 2.57
CA PHE A 85 7.34 -3.15 1.41
C PHE A 85 5.96 -3.65 1.82
N PHE A 86 5.87 -4.50 2.85
CA PHE A 86 4.59 -5.05 3.31
C PHE A 86 3.66 -3.98 3.89
N ILE A 87 4.19 -2.97 4.58
CA ILE A 87 3.40 -1.82 5.04
C ILE A 87 2.67 -1.16 3.87
N GLY A 88 3.34 -0.97 2.73
CA GLY A 88 2.72 -0.40 1.53
C GLY A 88 1.56 -1.25 0.99
N ILE A 89 1.73 -2.58 0.97
CA ILE A 89 0.67 -3.53 0.58
C ILE A 89 -0.51 -3.48 1.57
N PHE A 90 -0.23 -3.61 2.86
CA PHE A 90 -1.26 -3.70 3.90
C PHE A 90 -2.09 -2.43 4.00
N LEU A 91 -1.46 -1.26 3.96
CA LEU A 91 -2.17 0.02 3.99
C LEU A 91 -3.03 0.21 2.76
N SER A 92 -2.48 -0.06 1.57
CA SER A 92 -3.24 0.06 0.32
C SER A 92 -4.48 -0.84 0.34
N SER A 93 -4.31 -2.09 0.78
CA SER A 93 -5.43 -3.02 0.93
C SER A 93 -6.45 -2.55 1.97
N GLY A 94 -5.98 -2.08 3.14
CA GLY A 94 -6.84 -1.64 4.22
C GLY A 94 -7.68 -0.42 3.84
N ILE A 95 -7.05 0.60 3.25
CA ILE A 95 -7.72 1.82 2.78
C ILE A 95 -8.74 1.47 1.69
N TYR A 96 -8.35 0.65 0.72
CA TYR A 96 -9.24 0.24 -0.36
C TYR A 96 -10.49 -0.47 0.18
N GLU A 97 -10.33 -1.46 1.06
CA GLU A 97 -11.48 -2.20 1.60
C GLU A 97 -12.37 -1.34 2.50
N LEU A 98 -11.80 -0.37 3.24
CA LEU A 98 -12.57 0.61 4.02
C LEU A 98 -13.48 1.47 3.13
N PHE A 99 -12.96 1.97 2.01
CA PHE A 99 -13.73 2.76 1.05
C PHE A 99 -14.79 1.94 0.34
N LYS A 100 -14.44 0.72 -0.11
CA LYS A 100 -15.39 -0.21 -0.73
C LYS A 100 -16.52 -0.61 0.22
N ALA A 101 -16.21 -0.84 1.49
CA ALA A 101 -17.22 -1.14 2.51
C ALA A 101 -18.17 0.05 2.74
N LYS A 102 -17.65 1.30 2.71
CA LYS A 102 -18.48 2.51 2.78
C LYS A 102 -19.39 2.65 1.56
N GLN A 103 -18.89 2.43 0.34
CA GLN A 103 -19.71 2.48 -0.88
C GLN A 103 -20.85 1.47 -0.84
N LYS A 104 -20.57 0.22 -0.42
CA LYS A 104 -21.62 -0.81 -0.24
C LYS A 104 -22.69 -0.39 0.77
N LYS A 105 -22.32 0.28 1.87
CA LYS A 105 -23.29 0.77 2.87
C LYS A 105 -24.16 1.91 2.33
N ILE A 106 -23.62 2.79 1.48
CA ILE A 106 -24.37 3.90 0.88
C ILE A 106 -25.36 3.40 -0.18
N GLN A 107 -25.05 2.27 -0.83
CA GLN A 107 -25.88 1.65 -1.87
C GLN A 107 -26.86 0.58 -1.35
N ALA A 108 -26.83 0.26 -0.05
CA ALA A 108 -27.80 -0.64 0.56
C ALA A 108 -29.13 0.12 0.78
N PRO A 109 -30.28 -0.45 0.38
CA PRO A 109 -31.59 0.19 0.47
C PRO A 109 -32.05 0.46 1.91
#